data_AF-A9WLK9-F1
#
_entry.id   AF-A9WLK9-F1
#
_cell.length_a   1.000
_cell.length_b   1.000
_cell.length_c   1.000
_cell.angle_alpha   90.00
_cell.angle_beta   90.00
_cell.angle_gamma   90.00
#
_symmetry.space_group_name_H-M   'P 1'
#
loop_
_entity.id
_entity.type
_entity.pdbx_description
1 polymer ?
#
loop_
_entity_poly.entity_id
_entity_poly.type
_entity_poly.pdbx_seq_one_letter_code
_entity_poly.pdbx_strand_id
1 'polypeptide(L)'
;MQSPDGNGVGTVTNDPDPLYNDCSNHGHNLAALDGKNVGDLLNAKSVSWGWFQGGFAPSKAHDGDQLAVCGAAHNNVGGFAAVDYSPHHNPFAYYKSTANPTHAAPANDAEIGHDGAANHNYDLTDFDKVVNSDNMPAVSYLKAGEYQDGHAAYSDPVDEQNFITKQINKIQASKNWANTAIVLAYDDSDGWYDHVPANITNGSNDAAGANLDAEICKGGPAPAGGYQDRCGPGTRQPLLVVSPYAKKNFVDQTQTDQASILKFIEQNWSLGQIGDSSVDESAGQINAMFDFNAAPRVTPVVLHEKNGSVVQTAVQPSSPAPSSQAPSVSAPAGQLPVASASPSSAAAGEDLAATGFPVVVVGMLALIVAAFGVLTFVLIRQRKRFN
;
A
#
# COMPACT_ATOMS: atom_id res chain seq x y z
N MET A 1 0.88 20.82 8.49
CA MET A 1 1.80 20.27 9.51
C MET A 1 1.23 20.54 10.88
N GLN A 2 1.44 19.63 11.83
CA GLN A 2 1.08 19.74 13.24
C GLN A 2 2.35 19.79 14.10
N SER A 3 2.25 20.29 15.33
CA SER A 3 3.37 20.38 16.29
C SER A 3 4.69 20.94 15.74
N PRO A 4 4.73 22.13 15.10
CA PRO A 4 5.99 22.68 14.64
C PRO A 4 6.94 22.98 15.81
N ASP A 5 8.20 22.57 15.67
CA ASP A 5 9.29 22.93 16.56
C ASP A 5 9.66 24.43 16.43
N GLY A 6 10.70 24.85 17.15
CA GLY A 6 11.19 26.24 17.09
C GLY A 6 11.71 26.68 15.72
N ASN A 7 11.94 25.73 14.79
CA ASN A 7 12.37 25.98 13.41
C ASN A 7 11.21 25.85 12.41
N GLY A 8 9.98 25.58 12.88
CA GLY A 8 8.81 25.37 12.03
C GLY A 8 8.68 23.96 11.47
N VAL A 9 9.50 22.99 11.90
CA VAL A 9 9.44 21.59 11.47
C VAL A 9 8.42 20.86 12.32
N GLY A 10 7.40 20.31 11.70
CA GLY A 10 6.34 19.56 12.37
C GLY A 10 6.06 18.23 11.71
N THR A 11 4.98 17.57 12.15
CA THR A 11 4.57 16.27 11.62
C THR A 11 3.48 16.45 10.56
N VAL A 12 3.54 15.63 9.51
CA VAL A 12 2.48 15.50 8.51
C VAL A 12 1.52 14.40 8.99
N THR A 13 0.25 14.76 9.21
CA THR A 13 -0.78 13.89 9.80
C THR A 13 -2.04 13.77 8.92
N ASN A 14 -1.96 14.28 7.69
CA ASN A 14 -3.03 14.35 6.69
C ASN A 14 -2.34 14.43 5.31
N ASP A 15 -3.04 14.88 4.28
CA ASP A 15 -2.65 14.70 2.88
C ASP A 15 -2.37 16.04 2.17
N PRO A 16 -1.39 16.84 2.64
CA PRO A 16 -0.92 17.97 1.85
C PRO A 16 -0.16 17.46 0.62
N ASP A 17 -0.40 18.06 -0.54
CA ASP A 17 0.39 17.72 -1.72
C ASP A 17 1.89 18.06 -1.55
N PRO A 18 2.79 17.33 -2.23
CA PRO A 18 4.22 17.58 -2.17
C PRO A 18 4.60 18.91 -2.82
N LEU A 19 5.49 19.66 -2.16
CA LEU A 19 5.99 20.94 -2.64
C LEU A 19 6.77 20.82 -3.96
N TYR A 20 7.51 19.72 -4.17
CA TYR A 20 8.40 19.56 -5.32
C TYR A 20 7.73 18.75 -6.44
N ASN A 21 6.55 19.18 -6.87
CA ASN A 21 5.73 18.52 -7.89
C ASN A 21 4.82 19.54 -8.58
N ASP A 22 4.96 19.68 -9.90
CA ASP A 22 4.20 20.61 -10.73
C ASP A 22 2.70 20.29 -10.72
N CYS A 23 2.36 19.01 -10.65
CA CYS A 23 0.98 18.51 -10.68
C CYS A 23 0.26 18.57 -9.31
N SER A 24 0.93 19.05 -8.26
CA SER A 24 0.31 19.37 -6.97
C SER A 24 -0.73 20.49 -7.09
N ASN A 25 -1.72 20.51 -6.19
CA ASN A 25 -2.68 21.59 -6.10
C ASN A 25 -2.09 22.80 -5.36
N HIS A 26 -1.49 23.72 -6.11
CA HIS A 26 -0.91 24.98 -5.61
C HIS A 26 -1.93 25.98 -5.05
N GLY A 27 -3.22 25.64 -5.02
CA GLY A 27 -4.28 26.39 -4.32
C GLY A 27 -4.39 26.06 -2.83
N HIS A 28 -3.65 25.06 -2.33
CA HIS A 28 -3.66 24.62 -0.93
C HIS A 28 -2.26 24.62 -0.30
N ASN A 29 -2.19 24.32 1.00
CA ASN A 29 -0.93 24.17 1.71
C ASN A 29 -0.19 22.92 1.21
N LEU A 30 1.01 23.11 0.67
CA LEU A 30 1.92 22.04 0.29
C LEU A 30 2.84 21.66 1.45
N ALA A 31 3.42 20.46 1.38
CA ALA A 31 4.41 19.99 2.35
C ALA A 31 5.74 19.64 1.70
N ALA A 32 6.82 19.87 2.44
CA ALA A 32 8.15 19.36 2.16
C ALA A 32 8.63 18.57 3.37
N LEU A 33 9.37 17.51 3.12
CA LEU A 33 10.04 16.71 4.15
C LEU A 33 11.54 16.95 4.09
N ASP A 34 12.16 17.01 5.26
CA ASP A 34 13.61 17.13 5.43
C ASP A 34 14.21 15.79 5.87
N GLY A 35 15.54 15.68 5.83
CA GLY A 35 16.27 14.45 6.10
C GLY A 35 16.47 13.61 4.85
N LYS A 36 16.61 12.29 5.03
CA LYS A 36 16.84 11.34 3.95
C LYS A 36 15.67 10.38 3.82
N ASN A 37 15.45 9.91 2.61
CA ASN A 37 14.65 8.73 2.36
C ASN A 37 15.51 7.60 1.75
N VAL A 38 14.88 6.45 1.51
CA VAL A 38 15.57 5.27 0.97
C VAL A 38 16.17 5.50 -0.42
N GLY A 39 15.59 6.40 -1.23
CA GLY A 39 16.14 6.80 -2.53
C GLY A 39 17.52 7.43 -2.40
N ASP A 40 17.74 8.27 -1.38
CA ASP A 40 19.07 8.83 -1.10
C ASP A 40 20.10 7.73 -0.78
N LEU A 41 19.69 6.71 -0.01
CA LEU A 41 20.56 5.59 0.35
C LEU A 41 20.86 4.68 -0.85
N LEU A 42 19.86 4.44 -1.71
CA LEU A 42 20.00 3.66 -2.94
C LEU A 42 20.92 4.38 -3.93
N ASN A 43 20.76 5.70 -4.10
CA ASN A 43 21.63 6.55 -4.93
C ASN A 43 23.09 6.51 -4.43
N ALA A 44 23.30 6.66 -3.12
CA ALA A 44 24.63 6.59 -2.52
C ALA A 44 25.34 5.24 -2.74
N LYS A 45 24.58 4.18 -3.03
CA LYS A 45 25.08 2.83 -3.32
C LYS A 45 25.02 2.46 -4.81
N SER A 46 24.55 3.37 -5.66
CA SER A 46 24.29 3.12 -7.09
C SER A 46 23.43 1.88 -7.33
N VAL A 47 22.46 1.64 -6.45
CA VAL A 47 21.46 0.56 -6.61
C VAL A 47 20.34 1.11 -7.47
N SER A 48 19.99 0.41 -8.57
CA SER A 48 18.93 0.90 -9.44
C SER A 48 17.56 0.86 -8.77
N TRP A 49 16.80 1.94 -8.87
CA TRP A 49 15.48 2.03 -8.25
C TRP A 49 14.52 2.99 -8.96
N GLY A 50 13.23 2.86 -8.71
CA GLY A 50 12.24 3.80 -9.21
C GLY A 50 10.87 3.72 -8.55
N TRP A 51 10.20 4.88 -8.48
CA TRP A 51 8.77 5.02 -8.22
C TRP A 51 8.02 5.11 -9.54
N PHE A 52 7.05 4.21 -9.76
CA PHE A 52 6.28 4.07 -10.98
C PHE A 52 4.80 4.24 -10.64
N GLN A 53 4.19 5.34 -11.07
CA GLN A 53 2.80 5.66 -10.71
C GLN A 53 1.93 5.90 -11.95
N GLY A 54 0.70 5.41 -11.91
CA GLY A 54 -0.29 5.69 -12.96
C GLY A 54 -0.56 7.19 -13.08
N GLY A 55 -0.54 7.70 -14.31
CA GLY A 55 -0.82 9.10 -14.60
C GLY A 55 0.32 10.08 -14.34
N PHE A 56 1.49 9.59 -13.91
CA PHE A 56 2.66 10.46 -13.69
C PHE A 56 3.11 11.14 -14.99
N ALA A 57 2.96 10.47 -16.14
CA ALA A 57 3.22 11.12 -17.43
C ALA A 57 2.26 12.29 -17.64
N PRO A 58 2.75 13.52 -17.83
CA PRO A 58 1.90 14.69 -17.87
C PRO A 58 1.07 14.71 -19.17
N SER A 59 -0.21 15.02 -19.06
CA SER A 59 -1.08 15.28 -20.23
C SER A 59 -0.70 16.59 -20.93
N LYS A 60 -0.06 17.51 -20.23
CA LYS A 60 0.67 18.66 -20.79
C LYS A 60 2.01 18.80 -20.08
N ALA A 61 3.11 18.66 -20.82
CA ALA A 61 4.45 18.82 -20.28
C ALA A 61 4.72 20.25 -19.79
N HIS A 62 5.61 20.36 -18.81
CA HIS A 62 6.22 21.62 -18.40
C HIS A 62 6.92 22.29 -19.60
N ASP A 63 6.74 23.60 -19.79
CA ASP A 63 7.28 24.34 -20.94
C ASP A 63 8.26 25.48 -20.59
N GLY A 64 8.66 25.58 -19.32
CA GLY A 64 9.58 26.59 -18.79
C GLY A 64 8.86 27.75 -18.11
N ASP A 65 7.65 28.08 -18.57
CA ASP A 65 6.79 29.13 -18.00
C ASP A 65 5.56 28.55 -17.29
N GLN A 66 5.05 27.40 -17.78
CA GLN A 66 3.88 26.72 -17.26
C GLN A 66 4.28 25.39 -16.63
N LEU A 67 3.67 25.11 -15.47
CA LEU A 67 3.79 23.84 -14.77
C LEU A 67 3.22 22.70 -15.62
N ALA A 68 3.75 21.50 -15.43
CA ALA A 68 3.16 20.28 -15.97
C ALA A 68 1.72 20.09 -15.47
N VAL A 69 0.88 19.46 -16.30
CA VAL A 69 -0.50 19.08 -15.95
C VAL A 69 -0.63 17.56 -16.07
N CYS A 70 -1.04 16.91 -15.00
CA CYS A 70 -1.28 15.47 -14.93
C CYS A 70 -2.79 15.18 -14.95
N GLY A 71 -3.40 15.34 -16.13
CA GLY A 71 -4.86 15.23 -16.31
C GLY A 71 -5.35 13.93 -16.95
N ALA A 72 -4.51 12.89 -17.01
CA ALA A 72 -4.96 11.57 -17.46
C ALA A 72 -6.01 11.03 -16.48
N ALA A 73 -7.07 10.41 -17.00
CA ALA A 73 -8.19 9.95 -16.20
C ALA A 73 -8.85 8.73 -16.83
N HIS A 74 -9.37 7.85 -15.97
CA HIS A 74 -10.10 6.65 -16.38
C HIS A 74 -11.39 6.50 -15.59
N ASN A 75 -12.34 5.76 -16.17
CA ASN A 75 -13.52 5.32 -15.47
C ASN A 75 -13.24 3.99 -14.78
N ASN A 76 -13.61 3.87 -13.51
CA ASN A 76 -13.69 2.58 -12.83
C ASN A 76 -14.84 1.71 -13.39
N VAL A 77 -14.95 0.45 -12.96
CA VAL A 77 -16.01 -0.46 -13.41
C VAL A 77 -17.41 0.00 -13.03
N GLY A 78 -17.52 0.86 -12.02
CA GLY A 78 -18.75 1.56 -11.64
C GLY A 78 -19.12 2.74 -12.55
N GLY A 79 -18.22 3.15 -13.45
CA GLY A 79 -18.40 4.27 -14.38
C GLY A 79 -18.01 5.65 -13.81
N PHE A 80 -17.41 5.71 -12.62
CA PHE A 80 -16.90 6.95 -12.03
C PHE A 80 -15.52 7.28 -12.60
N ALA A 81 -15.34 8.52 -13.07
CA ALA A 81 -14.07 9.00 -13.58
C ALA A 81 -13.18 9.50 -12.44
N ALA A 82 -11.91 9.07 -12.43
CA ALA A 82 -10.88 9.53 -11.51
C ALA A 82 -9.65 10.02 -12.31
N VAL A 83 -8.98 11.05 -11.81
CA VAL A 83 -7.67 11.46 -12.35
C VAL A 83 -6.66 10.41 -11.90
N ASP A 84 -5.87 9.87 -12.82
CA ASP A 84 -4.99 8.74 -12.50
C ASP A 84 -3.92 9.11 -11.47
N TYR A 85 -3.38 10.33 -11.54
CA TYR A 85 -2.27 10.75 -10.70
C TYR A 85 -2.73 11.48 -9.45
N SER A 86 -2.37 10.91 -8.29
CA SER A 86 -2.49 11.54 -6.99
C SER A 86 -1.12 12.05 -6.52
N PRO A 87 -0.88 13.38 -6.44
CA PRO A 87 0.42 13.93 -6.05
C PRO A 87 0.85 13.52 -4.64
N HIS A 88 -0.06 13.55 -3.65
CA HIS A 88 0.27 13.19 -2.27
C HIS A 88 0.58 11.72 -2.05
N HIS A 89 0.29 10.84 -3.02
CA HIS A 89 0.72 9.44 -3.02
C HIS A 89 2.15 9.23 -3.50
N ASN A 90 2.84 10.25 -4.03
CA ASN A 90 4.25 10.15 -4.40
C ASN A 90 5.14 10.62 -3.24
N PRO A 91 5.69 9.70 -2.41
CA PRO A 91 6.47 10.08 -1.23
C PRO A 91 7.81 10.74 -1.59
N PHE A 92 8.37 10.44 -2.76
CA PHE A 92 9.68 10.98 -3.17
C PHE A 92 9.60 12.42 -3.61
N ALA A 93 8.42 12.89 -4.03
CA ALA A 93 8.16 14.28 -4.38
C ALA A 93 8.15 15.25 -3.18
N TYR A 94 8.08 14.75 -1.94
CA TYR A 94 8.18 15.60 -0.75
C TYR A 94 9.62 16.00 -0.42
N TYR A 95 10.62 15.28 -0.94
CA TYR A 95 12.03 15.51 -0.69
C TYR A 95 12.70 16.12 -1.92
N LYS A 96 13.37 17.25 -1.75
CA LYS A 96 14.06 17.91 -2.86
C LYS A 96 15.10 17.01 -3.54
N SER A 97 15.76 16.14 -2.78
CA SER A 97 16.82 15.26 -3.29
C SER A 97 16.31 14.18 -4.25
N THR A 98 15.08 13.71 -4.06
CA THR A 98 14.50 12.58 -4.82
C THR A 98 13.29 12.96 -5.65
N ALA A 99 12.92 14.24 -5.71
CA ALA A 99 11.77 14.70 -6.49
C ALA A 99 12.10 14.85 -7.98
N ASN A 100 11.07 14.68 -8.82
CA ASN A 100 11.06 15.06 -10.23
C ASN A 100 9.95 16.11 -10.45
N PRO A 101 10.23 17.40 -10.16
CA PRO A 101 9.18 18.41 -10.09
C PRO A 101 8.40 18.59 -11.39
N THR A 102 9.10 18.50 -12.53
CA THR A 102 8.52 18.78 -13.85
C THR A 102 7.95 17.54 -14.53
N HIS A 103 7.92 16.39 -13.85
CA HIS A 103 7.51 15.11 -14.43
C HIS A 103 8.29 14.76 -15.70
N ALA A 104 9.60 15.02 -15.69
CA ALA A 104 10.46 14.74 -16.83
C ALA A 104 10.47 13.22 -17.11
N ALA A 105 10.25 12.85 -18.37
CA ALA A 105 10.38 11.46 -18.81
C ALA A 105 11.85 11.03 -18.81
N PRO A 106 12.15 9.72 -18.63
CA PRO A 106 13.50 9.21 -18.83
C PRO A 106 13.95 9.46 -20.27
N ALA A 107 15.22 9.76 -20.51
CA ALA A 107 15.74 9.99 -21.85
C ALA A 107 15.65 8.75 -22.75
N ASN A 108 15.69 7.56 -22.15
CA ASN A 108 15.52 6.27 -22.81
C ASN A 108 15.34 5.14 -21.76
N ASP A 109 15.03 3.93 -22.23
CA ASP A 109 14.80 2.76 -21.38
C ASP A 109 16.01 2.34 -20.51
N ALA A 110 17.23 2.80 -20.82
CA ALA A 110 18.42 2.52 -20.00
C ALA A 110 18.62 3.54 -18.87
N GLU A 111 17.95 4.69 -18.90
CA GLU A 111 17.90 5.63 -17.77
C GLU A 111 16.96 5.12 -16.66
N ILE A 112 15.94 4.33 -17.00
CA ILE A 112 14.97 3.82 -16.02
C ILE A 112 15.71 3.02 -14.94
N GLY A 113 15.61 3.50 -13.70
CA GLY A 113 16.31 2.93 -12.56
C GLY A 113 17.60 3.67 -12.17
N HIS A 114 18.05 4.65 -12.93
CA HIS A 114 19.36 5.29 -12.80
C HIS A 114 19.26 6.84 -12.78
N ASP A 115 20.37 7.49 -12.40
CA ASP A 115 20.45 8.95 -12.38
C ASP A 115 20.16 9.55 -13.76
N GLY A 116 19.31 10.57 -13.79
CA GLY A 116 18.88 11.23 -15.00
C GLY A 116 17.83 12.30 -14.75
N ALA A 117 17.21 12.81 -15.81
CA ALA A 117 16.21 13.87 -15.69
C ALA A 117 14.97 13.40 -14.93
N ALA A 118 14.62 12.11 -15.06
CA ALA A 118 13.47 11.54 -14.36
C ALA A 118 13.66 11.42 -12.83
N ASN A 119 14.90 11.53 -12.34
CA ASN A 119 15.28 11.40 -10.93
C ASN A 119 14.51 10.26 -10.21
N HIS A 120 14.48 9.08 -10.83
CA HIS A 120 13.83 7.88 -10.27
C HIS A 120 12.31 7.92 -10.09
N ASN A 121 11.62 8.92 -10.65
CA ASN A 121 10.16 9.02 -10.66
C ASN A 121 9.65 8.90 -12.08
N TYR A 122 8.77 7.93 -12.30
CA TYR A 122 8.38 7.46 -13.61
C TYR A 122 6.87 7.24 -13.72
N ASP A 123 6.38 7.22 -14.95
CA ASP A 123 5.05 6.71 -15.22
C ASP A 123 5.04 5.18 -15.14
N LEU A 124 3.91 4.60 -14.74
CA LEU A 124 3.75 3.16 -14.68
C LEU A 124 4.06 2.47 -16.03
N THR A 125 3.83 3.15 -17.16
CA THR A 125 4.19 2.65 -18.49
C THR A 125 5.70 2.53 -18.73
N ASP A 126 6.54 3.19 -17.93
CA ASP A 126 8.01 3.01 -18.00
C ASP A 126 8.44 1.68 -17.39
N PHE A 127 7.81 1.25 -16.29
CA PHE A 127 8.04 -0.10 -15.74
C PHE A 127 7.69 -1.17 -16.77
N ASP A 128 6.62 -0.94 -17.54
CA ASP A 128 6.15 -1.85 -18.57
C ASP A 128 7.19 -2.11 -19.68
N LYS A 129 8.09 -1.15 -19.93
CA LYS A 129 9.20 -1.26 -20.90
C LYS A 129 10.34 -2.12 -20.37
N VAL A 130 10.60 -2.08 -19.05
CA VAL A 130 11.82 -2.67 -18.46
C VAL A 130 11.61 -3.96 -17.69
N VAL A 131 10.38 -4.31 -17.29
CA VAL A 131 10.11 -5.49 -16.45
C VAL A 131 10.66 -6.80 -17.01
N ASN A 132 10.68 -6.97 -18.34
CA ASN A 132 11.24 -8.14 -19.02
C ASN A 132 12.61 -7.90 -19.69
N SER A 133 13.29 -6.82 -19.34
CA SER A 133 14.63 -6.48 -19.84
C SER A 133 15.68 -6.63 -18.73
N ASP A 134 16.95 -6.41 -19.05
CA ASP A 134 18.02 -6.36 -18.03
C ASP A 134 18.01 -5.04 -17.23
N ASN A 135 17.16 -4.08 -17.62
CA ASN A 135 17.02 -2.78 -16.98
C ASN A 135 15.93 -2.75 -15.91
N MET A 136 15.32 -3.89 -15.55
CA MET A 136 14.37 -3.92 -14.44
C MET A 136 15.07 -3.47 -13.14
N PRO A 137 14.62 -2.38 -12.47
CA PRO A 137 15.34 -1.85 -11.31
C PRO A 137 15.42 -2.85 -10.16
N ALA A 138 16.46 -2.74 -9.34
CA ALA A 138 16.62 -3.59 -8.17
C ALA A 138 15.50 -3.35 -7.13
N VAL A 139 15.05 -2.11 -6.97
CA VAL A 139 13.91 -1.72 -6.13
C VAL A 139 12.90 -0.95 -6.98
N SER A 140 11.69 -1.47 -7.14
CA SER A 140 10.61 -0.78 -7.86
C SER A 140 9.39 -0.63 -6.98
N TYR A 141 8.86 0.59 -6.88
CA TYR A 141 7.59 0.90 -6.24
C TYR A 141 6.54 1.12 -7.33
N LEU A 142 5.45 0.37 -7.32
CA LEU A 142 4.38 0.44 -8.30
C LEU A 142 3.11 0.94 -7.60
N LYS A 143 2.67 2.13 -7.95
CA LYS A 143 1.40 2.71 -7.51
C LYS A 143 0.43 2.72 -8.68
N ALA A 144 -0.77 2.18 -8.44
CA ALA A 144 -1.85 2.23 -9.42
C ALA A 144 -2.25 3.68 -9.73
N GLY A 145 -2.92 3.90 -10.86
CA GLY A 145 -3.69 5.14 -11.02
C GLY A 145 -4.92 5.11 -10.11
N GLU A 146 -5.42 6.26 -9.67
CA GLU A 146 -6.48 6.35 -8.64
C GLU A 146 -7.64 5.39 -8.91
N TYR A 147 -8.16 5.31 -10.14
CA TYR A 147 -9.35 4.47 -10.45
C TYR A 147 -9.20 2.97 -10.13
N GLN A 148 -7.99 2.48 -9.89
CA GLN A 148 -7.67 1.07 -9.66
C GLN A 148 -6.71 0.84 -8.48
N ASP A 149 -6.58 1.81 -7.57
CA ASP A 149 -5.69 1.70 -6.41
C ASP A 149 -6.37 1.09 -5.16
N GLY A 150 -7.62 0.67 -5.26
CA GLY A 150 -8.38 0.06 -4.15
C GLY A 150 -9.09 1.04 -3.23
N HIS A 151 -8.92 2.35 -3.41
CA HIS A 151 -9.63 3.34 -2.60
C HIS A 151 -11.14 3.29 -2.77
N ALA A 152 -11.87 3.56 -1.69
CA ALA A 152 -13.29 3.82 -1.80
C ALA A 152 -13.58 5.09 -2.62
N ALA A 153 -14.84 5.25 -3.04
CA ALA A 153 -15.34 6.37 -3.86
C ALA A 153 -14.91 6.37 -5.33
N TYR A 154 -13.63 6.21 -5.66
CA TYR A 154 -13.14 6.31 -7.05
C TYR A 154 -12.50 5.03 -7.60
N SER A 155 -12.17 4.07 -6.74
CA SER A 155 -11.76 2.71 -7.11
C SER A 155 -12.68 1.68 -6.44
N ASP A 156 -12.39 0.40 -6.67
CA ASP A 156 -13.05 -0.73 -6.03
C ASP A 156 -12.17 -2.00 -6.07
N PRO A 157 -12.55 -3.08 -5.35
CA PRO A 157 -11.78 -4.32 -5.33
C PRO A 157 -11.67 -5.03 -6.68
N VAL A 158 -12.55 -4.76 -7.65
CA VAL A 158 -12.47 -5.39 -8.98
C VAL A 158 -11.39 -4.71 -9.80
N ASP A 159 -11.37 -3.38 -9.84
CA ASP A 159 -10.32 -2.63 -10.52
C ASP A 159 -8.94 -2.82 -9.85
N GLU A 160 -8.89 -2.82 -8.52
CA GLU A 160 -7.69 -3.15 -7.76
C GLU A 160 -7.17 -4.56 -8.12
N GLN A 161 -8.05 -5.57 -8.11
CA GLN A 161 -7.68 -6.93 -8.49
C GLN A 161 -7.15 -6.99 -9.92
N ASN A 162 -7.77 -6.27 -10.87
CA ASN A 162 -7.30 -6.20 -12.25
C ASN A 162 -5.86 -5.67 -12.31
N PHE A 163 -5.56 -4.59 -11.59
CA PHE A 163 -4.21 -4.04 -11.48
C PHE A 163 -3.22 -5.05 -10.89
N ILE A 164 -3.52 -5.58 -9.70
CA ILE A 164 -2.63 -6.49 -8.97
C ILE A 164 -2.34 -7.74 -9.79
N THR A 165 -3.37 -8.39 -10.34
CA THR A 165 -3.22 -9.61 -11.12
C THR A 165 -2.44 -9.37 -12.41
N LYS A 166 -2.70 -8.27 -13.12
CA LYS A 166 -1.95 -7.87 -14.31
C LYS A 166 -0.46 -7.68 -14.00
N GLN A 167 -0.12 -6.94 -12.96
CA GLN A 167 1.27 -6.69 -12.58
C GLN A 167 1.98 -7.97 -12.12
N ILE A 168 1.35 -8.76 -11.25
CA ILE A 168 1.90 -10.04 -10.77
C ILE A 168 2.11 -11.02 -11.92
N ASN A 169 1.13 -11.17 -12.83
CA ASN A 169 1.28 -12.02 -14.01
C ASN A 169 2.44 -11.57 -14.89
N LYS A 170 2.54 -10.26 -15.15
CA LYS A 170 3.60 -9.67 -15.98
C LYS A 170 4.99 -9.92 -15.40
N ILE A 171 5.14 -9.71 -14.09
CA ILE A 171 6.41 -9.93 -13.38
C ILE A 171 6.76 -11.42 -13.36
N GLN A 172 5.81 -12.31 -13.08
CA GLN A 172 6.06 -13.76 -13.10
C GLN A 172 6.42 -14.31 -14.48
N ALA A 173 5.89 -13.70 -15.55
CA ALA A 173 6.23 -14.04 -16.93
C ALA A 173 7.59 -13.48 -17.39
N SER A 174 8.18 -12.56 -16.61
CA SER A 174 9.46 -11.94 -16.96
C SER A 174 10.64 -12.88 -16.76
N LYS A 175 11.74 -12.64 -17.50
CA LYS A 175 13.02 -13.32 -17.28
C LYS A 175 13.62 -13.08 -15.88
N ASN A 176 13.16 -12.03 -15.19
CA ASN A 176 13.66 -11.63 -13.88
C ASN A 176 12.98 -12.38 -12.72
N TRP A 177 11.82 -13.01 -12.95
CA TRP A 177 10.99 -13.64 -11.92
C TRP A 177 11.76 -14.54 -10.94
N ALA A 178 12.71 -15.33 -11.44
CA ALA A 178 13.49 -16.27 -10.63
C ALA A 178 14.26 -15.59 -9.47
N ASN A 179 14.43 -14.27 -9.52
CA ASN A 179 15.15 -13.46 -8.55
C ASN A 179 14.30 -12.33 -7.95
N THR A 180 12.97 -12.39 -8.09
CA THR A 180 12.05 -11.32 -7.68
C THR A 180 11.23 -11.72 -6.45
N ALA A 181 10.98 -10.75 -5.59
CA ALA A 181 9.95 -10.78 -4.56
C ALA A 181 9.02 -9.58 -4.77
N ILE A 182 7.73 -9.84 -4.85
CA ILE A 182 6.69 -8.82 -4.86
C ILE A 182 6.16 -8.73 -3.43
N VAL A 183 6.11 -7.53 -2.86
CA VAL A 183 5.48 -7.24 -1.58
C VAL A 183 4.25 -6.38 -1.87
N LEU A 184 3.06 -6.89 -1.60
CA LEU A 184 1.82 -6.12 -1.72
C LEU A 184 1.47 -5.58 -0.33
N ALA A 185 1.34 -4.25 -0.22
CA ALA A 185 0.98 -3.58 1.02
C ALA A 185 0.06 -2.38 0.77
N TYR A 186 -0.53 -1.89 1.84
CA TYR A 186 -1.47 -0.77 1.85
C TYR A 186 -0.87 0.40 2.65
N ASP A 187 -1.23 1.62 2.25
CA ASP A 187 -0.79 2.87 2.88
C ASP A 187 -1.57 3.20 4.16
N ASP A 188 -2.87 2.90 4.21
CA ASP A 188 -3.69 3.04 5.41
C ASP A 188 -4.95 2.15 5.37
N SER A 189 -5.81 2.30 6.38
CA SER A 189 -7.01 1.48 6.56
C SER A 189 -8.29 2.09 6.02
N ASP A 190 -8.26 3.29 5.45
CA ASP A 190 -9.43 4.12 5.10
C ASP A 190 -10.42 4.29 6.30
N GLY A 191 -9.91 4.12 7.53
CA GLY A 191 -10.71 4.09 8.75
C GLY A 191 -11.65 2.87 8.91
N TRP A 192 -11.54 1.84 8.06
CA TRP A 192 -12.31 0.60 8.19
C TRP A 192 -12.02 -0.13 9.49
N TYR A 193 -13.04 -0.87 9.95
CA TYR A 193 -12.94 -1.66 11.17
C TYR A 193 -11.92 -2.80 11.03
N ASP A 194 -10.95 -2.81 11.95
CA ASP A 194 -10.16 -3.99 12.28
C ASP A 194 -10.37 -4.34 13.77
N HIS A 195 -10.44 -5.63 14.07
CA HIS A 195 -10.72 -6.11 15.42
C HIS A 195 -9.50 -6.11 16.35
N VAL A 196 -8.29 -5.96 15.80
CA VAL A 196 -7.05 -5.96 16.57
C VAL A 196 -6.79 -4.54 17.06
N PRO A 197 -6.78 -4.30 18.38
CA PRO A 197 -6.37 -3.01 18.90
C PRO A 197 -4.88 -2.80 18.59
N ALA A 198 -4.55 -1.60 18.09
CA ALA A 198 -3.15 -1.23 17.83
C ALA A 198 -2.35 -1.24 19.14
N ASN A 199 -1.19 -1.91 19.12
CA ASN A 199 -0.25 -1.88 20.23
C ASN A 199 0.70 -0.70 20.05
N ILE A 200 0.36 0.46 20.62
CA ILE A 200 1.12 1.70 20.48
C ILE A 200 2.52 1.54 21.08
N THR A 201 3.55 1.66 20.23
CA THR A 201 4.96 1.62 20.60
C THR A 201 5.62 3.00 20.53
N ASN A 202 5.00 3.94 19.84
CA ASN A 202 5.39 5.35 19.79
C ASN A 202 4.17 6.19 20.16
N GLY A 203 4.15 6.77 21.35
CA GLY A 203 3.05 7.62 21.80
C GLY A 203 3.21 9.07 21.35
N SER A 204 2.19 9.87 21.66
CA SER A 204 2.17 11.31 21.45
C SER A 204 1.26 11.92 22.52
N ASN A 205 1.65 13.08 23.03
CA ASN A 205 0.86 13.84 23.99
C ASN A 205 1.02 15.33 23.71
N ASP A 206 0.58 15.71 22.52
CA ASP A 206 0.60 17.11 22.12
C ASP A 206 -0.58 17.87 22.72
N ALA A 207 -0.25 18.85 23.55
CA ALA A 207 -1.22 19.78 24.14
C ALA A 207 -1.44 21.04 23.29
N ALA A 208 -0.61 21.26 22.25
CA ALA A 208 -0.59 22.48 21.44
C ALA A 208 -1.36 22.35 20.11
N GLY A 209 -1.50 21.14 19.57
CA GLY A 209 -2.31 20.79 18.41
C GLY A 209 -3.79 20.70 18.77
N ALA A 210 -4.65 20.62 17.76
CA ALA A 210 -6.09 20.51 17.91
C ALA A 210 -6.55 19.15 18.50
N ASN A 211 -6.02 18.74 19.67
CA ASN A 211 -6.30 17.48 20.38
C ASN A 211 -6.48 16.28 19.41
N LEU A 212 -5.55 16.10 18.47
CA LEU A 212 -5.59 14.98 17.54
C LEU A 212 -5.21 13.66 18.21
N ASP A 213 -4.44 13.73 19.31
CA ASP A 213 -4.07 12.55 20.07
C ASP A 213 -5.28 11.93 20.77
N ALA A 214 -5.62 10.72 20.32
CA ALA A 214 -6.53 9.84 21.04
C ALA A 214 -5.91 9.41 22.39
N GLU A 215 -6.74 9.01 23.35
CA GLU A 215 -6.27 8.58 24.67
C GLU A 215 -5.27 7.41 24.60
N ILE A 216 -5.38 6.55 23.58
CA ILE A 216 -4.44 5.45 23.35
C ILE A 216 -3.03 5.97 22.99
N CYS A 217 -2.93 7.12 22.34
CA CYS A 217 -1.66 7.77 22.00
C CYS A 217 -1.02 8.43 23.22
N LYS A 218 -1.83 9.13 24.02
CA LYS A 218 -1.38 9.81 25.26
C LYS A 218 -0.90 8.83 26.32
N GLY A 219 -1.51 7.64 26.38
CA GLY A 219 -1.12 6.56 27.27
C GLY A 219 0.07 5.72 26.77
N GLY A 220 0.55 5.96 25.54
CA GLY A 220 1.66 5.23 24.94
C GLY A 220 3.04 5.61 25.48
N PRO A 221 4.12 4.95 25.01
CA PRO A 221 5.50 5.33 25.31
C PRO A 221 5.81 6.77 24.87
N ALA A 222 6.88 7.36 25.42
CA ALA A 222 7.31 8.69 24.99
C ALA A 222 7.62 8.72 23.47
N PRO A 223 7.28 9.82 22.76
CA PRO A 223 7.55 9.95 21.34
C PRO A 223 9.05 9.84 21.04
N ALA A 224 9.40 8.95 20.12
CA ALA A 224 10.75 8.79 19.60
C ALA A 224 11.24 10.11 19.00
N GLY A 225 12.48 10.48 19.33
CA GLY A 225 13.07 11.77 18.93
C GLY A 225 12.40 13.01 19.54
N GLY A 226 11.36 12.85 20.36
CA GLY A 226 10.54 13.95 20.85
C GLY A 226 9.53 14.49 19.82
N TYR A 227 9.40 13.84 18.66
CA TYR A 227 8.48 14.25 17.60
C TYR A 227 7.03 13.88 17.96
N GLN A 228 6.21 14.89 18.26
CA GLN A 228 4.79 14.70 18.52
C GLN A 228 4.01 14.36 17.24
N ASP A 229 2.77 13.90 17.41
CA ASP A 229 1.83 13.48 16.36
C ASP A 229 2.30 12.32 15.48
N ARG A 230 3.36 11.60 15.88
CA ARG A 230 3.84 10.36 15.25
C ARG A 230 3.30 9.10 15.94
N CYS A 231 2.13 9.20 16.57
CA CYS A 231 1.54 8.10 17.32
C CYS A 231 1.39 6.83 16.44
N GLY A 232 1.85 5.68 16.94
CA GLY A 232 1.70 4.43 16.20
C GLY A 232 2.31 3.20 16.87
N PRO A 233 2.26 2.03 16.20
CA PRO A 233 1.65 1.78 14.88
C PRO A 233 0.13 2.05 14.85
N GLY A 234 -0.40 2.33 13.66
CA GLY A 234 -1.84 2.52 13.41
C GLY A 234 -2.61 1.21 13.22
N THR A 235 -3.77 1.30 12.55
CA THR A 235 -4.63 0.13 12.24
C THR A 235 -3.90 -0.90 11.38
N ARG A 236 -4.08 -2.19 11.70
CA ARG A 236 -3.46 -3.31 10.98
C ARG A 236 -3.84 -3.31 9.49
N GLN A 237 -2.85 -3.55 8.63
CA GLN A 237 -3.01 -3.64 7.17
C GLN A 237 -2.71 -5.04 6.62
N PRO A 238 -3.26 -5.39 5.44
CA PRO A 238 -2.80 -6.55 4.69
C PRO A 238 -1.33 -6.39 4.24
N LEU A 239 -0.55 -7.47 4.35
CA LEU A 239 0.81 -7.56 3.84
C LEU A 239 1.02 -8.95 3.23
N LEU A 240 1.38 -9.00 1.94
CA LEU A 240 1.59 -10.25 1.22
C LEU A 240 2.95 -10.25 0.53
N VAL A 241 3.62 -11.40 0.53
CA VAL A 241 4.85 -11.63 -0.25
C VAL A 241 4.60 -12.71 -1.29
N VAL A 242 4.91 -12.41 -2.56
CA VAL A 242 4.83 -13.32 -3.70
C VAL A 242 6.22 -13.44 -4.33
N SER A 243 6.82 -14.63 -4.26
CA SER A 243 8.20 -14.86 -4.74
C SER A 243 8.46 -16.35 -4.98
N PRO A 244 9.41 -16.74 -5.86
CA PRO A 244 9.91 -18.12 -5.89
C PRO A 244 10.45 -18.60 -4.54
N TYR A 245 10.85 -17.67 -3.67
CA TYR A 245 11.38 -17.94 -2.34
C TYR A 245 10.32 -17.78 -1.22
N ALA A 246 9.13 -17.27 -1.52
CA ALA A 246 8.09 -17.06 -0.50
C ALA A 246 7.47 -18.38 -0.07
N LYS A 247 7.34 -18.65 1.23
CA LYS A 247 6.68 -19.86 1.76
C LYS A 247 5.25 -19.98 1.21
N LYS A 248 4.87 -21.19 0.79
CA LYS A 248 3.56 -21.44 0.16
C LYS A 248 2.48 -21.62 1.23
N ASN A 249 1.35 -20.93 1.07
CA ASN A 249 0.19 -21.05 1.96
C ASN A 249 0.59 -20.88 3.44
N PHE A 250 1.40 -19.86 3.70
CA PHE A 250 2.00 -19.58 5.00
C PHE A 250 1.56 -18.20 5.48
N VAL A 251 1.14 -18.13 6.74
CA VAL A 251 0.81 -16.87 7.41
C VAL A 251 1.87 -16.65 8.48
N ASP A 252 2.67 -15.61 8.28
CA ASP A 252 3.60 -15.14 9.31
C ASP A 252 2.84 -14.34 10.36
N GLN A 253 3.24 -14.47 11.63
CA GLN A 253 2.66 -13.78 12.78
C GLN A 253 3.66 -12.79 13.40
N THR A 254 4.83 -12.62 12.78
CA THR A 254 5.80 -11.60 13.17
C THR A 254 5.14 -10.22 13.07
N GLN A 255 5.21 -9.43 14.15
CA GLN A 255 4.73 -8.05 14.12
C GLN A 255 5.54 -7.26 13.09
N THR A 256 4.85 -6.67 12.12
CA THR A 256 5.43 -5.79 11.10
C THR A 256 4.70 -4.46 11.08
N ASP A 257 5.34 -3.47 10.48
CA ASP A 257 4.76 -2.18 10.09
C ASP A 257 5.23 -1.86 8.66
N GLN A 258 4.85 -0.71 8.12
CA GLN A 258 5.24 -0.32 6.75
C GLN A 258 6.77 -0.20 6.59
N ALA A 259 7.49 0.20 7.64
CA ALA A 259 8.94 0.30 7.61
C ALA A 259 9.63 -1.07 7.65
N SER A 260 8.90 -2.18 7.89
CA SER A 260 9.42 -3.53 7.67
C SER A 260 9.85 -3.77 6.22
N ILE A 261 9.20 -3.12 5.25
CA ILE A 261 9.59 -3.17 3.83
C ILE A 261 10.91 -2.41 3.61
N LEU A 262 11.02 -1.21 4.20
CA LEU A 262 12.26 -0.43 4.19
C LEU A 262 13.42 -1.22 4.81
N LYS A 263 13.23 -1.79 5.99
CA LYS A 263 14.24 -2.62 6.66
C LYS A 263 14.72 -3.78 5.81
N PHE A 264 13.80 -4.44 5.09
CA PHE A 264 14.17 -5.51 4.17
C PHE A 264 15.04 -5.00 3.01
N ILE A 265 14.74 -3.82 2.46
CA ILE A 265 15.56 -3.16 1.45
C ILE A 265 16.94 -2.83 2.02
N GLU A 266 17.00 -2.16 3.17
CA GLU A 266 18.25 -1.79 3.82
C GLU A 266 19.18 -2.99 4.03
N GLN A 267 18.62 -4.11 4.49
CA GLN A 267 19.37 -5.35 4.71
C GLN A 267 19.81 -6.02 3.41
N ASN A 268 18.92 -6.11 2.41
CA ASN A 268 19.21 -6.81 1.16
C ASN A 268 20.30 -6.10 0.33
N TRP A 269 20.38 -4.77 0.41
CA TRP A 269 21.39 -3.96 -0.30
C TRP A 269 22.46 -3.32 0.59
N SER A 270 22.46 -3.61 1.90
CA SER A 270 23.45 -3.09 2.86
C SER A 270 23.54 -1.55 2.83
N LEU A 271 22.37 -0.91 2.90
CA LEU A 271 22.23 0.54 2.78
C LEU A 271 22.61 1.30 4.06
N GLY A 272 22.46 0.67 5.22
CA GLY A 272 22.37 1.38 6.50
C GLY A 272 20.92 1.74 6.83
N GLN A 273 20.70 2.47 7.91
CA GLN A 273 19.38 2.96 8.36
C GLN A 273 19.24 4.45 8.04
N ILE A 274 18.00 4.95 7.98
CA ILE A 274 17.73 6.38 7.74
C ILE A 274 18.25 7.24 8.90
N GLY A 275 18.03 6.80 10.14
CA GLY A 275 18.36 7.53 11.36
C GLY A 275 17.27 8.54 11.77
N ASP A 276 17.60 9.42 12.72
CA ASP A 276 16.71 10.48 13.23
C ASP A 276 15.33 9.98 13.69
N SER A 277 15.31 8.89 14.45
CA SER A 277 14.06 8.26 14.92
C SER A 277 13.14 7.79 13.78
N SER A 278 13.72 7.43 12.63
CA SER A 278 13.03 6.56 11.68
C SER A 278 12.65 5.24 12.35
N VAL A 279 11.46 4.72 12.02
CA VAL A 279 10.93 3.50 12.64
C VAL A 279 11.51 2.23 12.04
N ASP A 280 12.32 2.33 10.96
CA ASP A 280 13.08 1.22 10.37
C ASP A 280 13.99 0.51 11.40
N GLU A 281 14.51 1.24 12.38
CA GLU A 281 15.36 0.75 13.45
C GLU A 281 14.63 -0.33 14.27
N SER A 282 13.38 -0.05 14.64
CA SER A 282 12.53 -0.93 15.44
C SER A 282 11.63 -1.87 14.64
N ALA A 283 11.47 -1.64 13.34
CA ALA A 283 10.53 -2.40 12.50
C ALA A 283 10.82 -3.91 12.51
N GLY A 284 9.75 -4.71 12.41
CA GLY A 284 9.84 -6.16 12.24
C GLY A 284 10.50 -6.56 10.92
N GLN A 285 11.02 -7.77 10.83
CA GLN A 285 11.58 -8.32 9.59
C GLN A 285 10.54 -9.20 8.88
N ILE A 286 10.49 -9.13 7.55
CA ILE A 286 9.62 -10.01 6.73
C ILE A 286 10.31 -11.33 6.32
N ASN A 287 11.52 -11.59 6.83
CA ASN A 287 12.36 -12.72 6.41
C ASN A 287 11.71 -14.08 6.69
N ALA A 288 10.84 -14.17 7.70
CA ALA A 288 10.11 -15.39 8.03
C ALA A 288 9.06 -15.77 6.97
N MET A 289 8.67 -14.85 6.08
CA MET A 289 7.82 -15.14 4.92
C MET A 289 8.58 -15.88 3.80
N PHE A 290 9.92 -15.96 3.86
CA PHE A 290 10.77 -16.60 2.86
C PHE A 290 11.35 -17.93 3.34
N ASP A 291 11.69 -18.79 2.39
CA ASP A 291 12.54 -19.97 2.56
C ASP A 291 13.65 -19.93 1.49
N PHE A 292 14.80 -19.38 1.87
CA PHE A 292 15.97 -19.27 0.99
C PHE A 292 16.85 -20.53 0.96
N ASN A 293 16.53 -21.56 1.77
CA ASN A 293 17.25 -22.83 1.79
C ASN A 293 16.65 -23.84 0.80
N ALA A 294 15.35 -23.71 0.49
CA ALA A 294 14.70 -24.47 -0.55
C ALA A 294 15.09 -23.99 -1.96
N ALA A 295 14.97 -24.89 -2.94
CA ALA A 295 15.08 -24.51 -4.34
C ALA A 295 13.95 -23.52 -4.72
N PRO A 296 14.25 -22.48 -5.53
CA PRO A 296 13.25 -21.48 -5.90
C PRO A 296 12.12 -22.09 -6.73
N ARG A 297 10.87 -21.75 -6.37
CA ARG A 297 9.66 -22.14 -7.11
C ARG A 297 9.41 -21.18 -8.27
N VAL A 298 10.12 -21.36 -9.36
CA VAL A 298 10.08 -20.43 -10.50
C VAL A 298 8.85 -20.60 -11.40
N THR A 299 8.04 -21.64 -11.22
CA THR A 299 6.80 -21.78 -11.99
C THR A 299 5.78 -20.73 -11.55
N PRO A 300 5.29 -19.88 -12.48
CA PRO A 300 4.24 -18.91 -12.19
C PRO A 300 2.93 -19.55 -11.72
N VAL A 301 2.21 -18.81 -10.87
CA VAL A 301 0.77 -18.99 -10.66
C VAL A 301 0.07 -17.90 -11.47
N VAL A 302 -0.55 -18.27 -12.58
CA VAL A 302 -1.20 -17.31 -13.47
C VAL A 302 -2.64 -17.08 -12.99
N LEU A 303 -2.97 -15.82 -12.71
CA LEU A 303 -4.29 -15.40 -12.27
C LEU A 303 -5.11 -14.85 -13.45
N HIS A 304 -6.41 -15.08 -13.45
CA HIS A 304 -7.32 -14.53 -14.44
C HIS A 304 -7.68 -13.11 -14.03
N GLU A 305 -7.28 -12.13 -14.84
CA GLU A 305 -7.33 -10.72 -14.43
C GLU A 305 -8.73 -10.28 -13.98
N LYS A 306 -9.77 -10.67 -14.73
CA LYS A 306 -11.16 -10.26 -14.45
C LYS A 306 -11.77 -10.81 -13.16
N ASN A 307 -11.25 -11.90 -12.59
CA ASN A 307 -11.93 -12.57 -11.47
C ASN A 307 -11.00 -13.20 -10.43
N GLY A 308 -9.69 -13.00 -10.54
CA GLY A 308 -8.68 -13.49 -9.58
C GLY A 308 -8.52 -15.01 -9.54
N SER A 309 -9.25 -15.77 -10.36
CA SER A 309 -9.18 -17.24 -10.35
C SER A 309 -7.86 -17.74 -10.95
N VAL A 310 -7.40 -18.91 -10.52
CA VAL A 310 -6.16 -19.47 -11.05
C VAL A 310 -6.41 -20.09 -12.43
N VAL A 311 -5.73 -19.56 -13.46
CA VAL A 311 -5.82 -20.07 -14.84
C VAL A 311 -4.91 -21.28 -15.03
N GLN A 312 -3.70 -21.20 -14.50
CA GLN A 312 -2.71 -22.26 -14.61
C GLN A 312 -1.84 -22.30 -13.35
N THR A 313 -1.83 -23.45 -12.69
CA THR A 313 -0.69 -23.88 -11.88
C THR A 313 0.10 -24.88 -12.73
N ALA A 314 1.43 -24.98 -12.58
CA ALA A 314 2.09 -26.17 -13.14
C ALA A 314 1.35 -27.41 -12.62
N VAL A 315 1.00 -28.30 -13.57
CA VAL A 315 0.41 -29.61 -13.33
C VAL A 315 1.08 -30.23 -12.11
N GLN A 316 0.35 -30.31 -11.00
CA GLN A 316 0.70 -31.26 -9.95
C GLN A 316 0.51 -32.65 -10.57
N PRO A 317 1.47 -33.58 -10.49
CA PRO A 317 1.16 -34.98 -10.71
C PRO A 317 0.02 -35.31 -9.75
N SER A 318 -1.12 -35.73 -10.29
CA SER A 318 -2.25 -36.18 -9.50
C SER A 318 -1.76 -37.24 -8.52
N SER A 319 -1.71 -36.92 -7.23
CA SER A 319 -1.68 -37.97 -6.22
C SER A 319 -3.00 -38.72 -6.33
N PRO A 320 -3.00 -40.07 -6.30
CA PRO A 320 -4.24 -40.83 -6.29
C PRO A 320 -5.07 -40.39 -5.08
N ALA A 321 -6.36 -40.14 -5.30
CA ALA A 321 -7.28 -39.84 -4.23
C ALA A 321 -7.18 -40.91 -3.13
N PRO A 322 -7.11 -40.55 -1.84
CA PRO A 322 -7.23 -41.53 -0.78
C PRO A 322 -8.61 -42.19 -0.90
N SER A 323 -8.64 -43.52 -0.95
CA SER A 323 -9.86 -44.32 -0.94
C SER A 323 -10.74 -43.89 0.23
N SER A 324 -11.96 -43.46 -0.07
CA SER A 324 -12.97 -43.17 0.94
C SER A 324 -13.38 -44.45 1.66
N GLN A 325 -12.74 -44.74 2.79
CA GLN A 325 -13.37 -45.53 3.85
C GLN A 325 -13.80 -44.54 4.92
N ALA A 326 -15.10 -44.27 4.95
CA ALA A 326 -15.72 -43.49 6.02
C ALA A 326 -15.67 -44.33 7.33
N PRO A 327 -15.18 -43.78 8.45
CA PRO A 327 -15.44 -44.37 9.75
C PRO A 327 -16.90 -44.07 10.12
N SER A 328 -17.69 -45.12 10.35
CA SER A 328 -19.01 -45.02 10.94
C SER A 328 -18.90 -44.56 12.39
N VAL A 329 -19.30 -43.32 12.68
CA VAL A 329 -19.52 -42.85 14.05
C VAL A 329 -21.02 -42.74 14.30
N SER A 330 -21.55 -43.64 15.11
CA SER A 330 -22.91 -43.61 15.63
C SER A 330 -23.03 -42.57 16.74
N ALA A 331 -23.87 -41.56 16.56
CA ALA A 331 -24.27 -40.65 17.63
C ALA A 331 -25.57 -41.15 18.29
N PRO A 332 -25.70 -41.13 19.63
CA PRO A 332 -26.96 -41.43 20.30
C PRO A 332 -27.86 -40.18 20.33
N ALA A 333 -29.16 -40.39 20.10
CA ALA A 333 -30.19 -39.37 20.21
C ALA A 333 -30.46 -39.02 21.68
N GLY A 334 -30.40 -37.73 22.02
CA GLY A 334 -30.82 -37.18 23.31
C GLY A 334 -31.59 -35.87 23.10
N GLN A 335 -32.88 -35.90 23.42
CA GLN A 335 -33.83 -34.77 23.36
C GLN A 335 -33.49 -33.65 24.35
N LEU A 336 -33.62 -32.40 23.92
CA LEU A 336 -33.74 -31.23 24.79
C LEU A 336 -35.23 -30.91 25.03
N PRO A 337 -35.65 -30.53 26.25
CA PRO A 337 -37.05 -30.23 26.53
C PRO A 337 -37.43 -28.81 26.12
N VAL A 338 -38.63 -28.70 25.55
CA VAL A 338 -39.35 -27.45 25.27
C VAL A 338 -40.06 -27.02 26.55
N ALA A 339 -39.82 -25.79 27.01
CA ALA A 339 -40.62 -25.18 28.06
C ALA A 339 -41.72 -24.32 27.42
N SER A 340 -42.96 -24.71 27.71
CA SER A 340 -44.21 -24.04 27.35
C SER A 340 -44.62 -23.02 28.42
N ALA A 341 -45.07 -21.85 27.99
CA ALA A 341 -45.95 -20.99 28.78
C ALA A 341 -47.06 -20.46 27.87
N SER A 342 -48.31 -20.73 28.26
CA SER A 342 -49.56 -20.43 27.55
C SER A 342 -50.19 -19.10 28.02
N PRO A 343 -51.21 -18.57 27.32
CA PRO A 343 -51.46 -17.13 27.17
C PRO A 343 -52.63 -16.59 28.01
N SER A 344 -52.74 -15.26 28.08
CA SER A 344 -54.00 -14.58 28.42
C SER A 344 -54.20 -13.27 27.63
N SER A 345 -55.14 -13.35 26.68
CA SER A 345 -56.15 -12.36 26.24
C SER A 345 -55.88 -10.84 26.35
N ALA A 346 -55.99 -10.09 25.25
CA ALA A 346 -57.26 -9.53 24.72
C ALA A 346 -57.06 -8.46 23.61
N ALA A 347 -57.71 -8.71 22.46
CA ALA A 347 -58.46 -7.83 21.55
C ALA A 347 -57.94 -6.47 21.00
N ALA A 348 -58.30 -6.27 19.71
CA ALA A 348 -58.36 -5.07 18.87
C ALA A 348 -56.99 -4.46 18.47
N GLY A 349 -56.56 -4.35 17.21
CA GLY A 349 -57.28 -4.22 15.95
C GLY A 349 -57.48 -2.75 15.62
N GLU A 350 -56.46 -2.07 15.07
CA GLU A 350 -56.60 -0.88 14.21
C GLU A 350 -55.34 -0.68 13.34
N ASP A 351 -55.59 -0.40 12.06
CA ASP A 351 -54.67 0.11 11.05
C ASP A 351 -54.20 1.52 11.44
N LEU A 352 -52.89 1.80 11.43
CA LEU A 352 -52.38 3.17 11.41
C LEU A 352 -51.13 3.27 10.54
N ALA A 353 -51.38 3.65 9.28
CA ALA A 353 -50.46 4.48 8.53
C ALA A 353 -50.10 5.75 9.34
N ALA A 354 -48.92 6.29 9.05
CA ALA A 354 -48.39 7.59 9.50
C ALA A 354 -47.88 7.68 10.96
N THR A 355 -46.58 7.39 11.13
CA THR A 355 -45.61 8.25 11.85
C THR A 355 -44.24 7.91 11.23
N GLY A 356 -43.44 8.81 10.65
CA GLY A 356 -43.13 10.15 11.10
C GLY A 356 -41.79 10.15 11.85
N PHE A 357 -40.72 9.58 11.27
CA PHE A 357 -39.36 9.79 11.80
C PHE A 357 -38.74 11.01 11.09
N PRO A 358 -38.17 11.98 11.84
CA PRO A 358 -37.63 13.18 11.24
C PRO A 358 -36.36 12.85 10.45
N VAL A 359 -36.39 13.13 9.16
CA VAL A 359 -35.18 13.31 8.35
C VAL A 359 -34.54 14.61 8.83
N VAL A 360 -33.48 14.50 9.62
CA VAL A 360 -32.57 15.63 9.82
C VAL A 360 -31.72 15.72 8.57
N VAL A 361 -32.08 16.64 7.66
CA VAL A 361 -31.19 17.10 6.61
C VAL A 361 -30.10 17.93 7.30
N VAL A 362 -29.00 17.26 7.70
CA VAL A 362 -27.75 17.98 7.99
C VAL A 362 -27.18 18.34 6.63
N GLY A 363 -27.11 19.65 6.36
CA GLY A 363 -26.55 20.18 5.12
C GLY A 363 -25.17 19.59 4.86
N MET A 364 -24.91 19.26 3.59
CA MET A 364 -23.59 18.88 3.10
C MET A 364 -22.60 20.00 3.41
N LEU A 365 -21.90 19.88 4.54
CA LEU A 365 -20.54 20.37 4.66
C LEU A 365 -19.69 19.41 3.84
N ALA A 366 -19.09 19.92 2.77
CA ALA A 366 -18.10 19.20 1.99
C ALA A 366 -16.93 18.84 2.92
N LEU A 367 -16.97 17.61 3.44
CA LEU A 367 -15.80 16.94 3.98
C LEU A 367 -14.92 16.60 2.77
N ILE A 368 -13.75 17.25 2.72
CA ILE A 368 -12.66 16.82 1.87
C ILE A 368 -12.26 15.44 2.40
N VAL A 369 -12.77 14.39 1.75
CA VAL A 369 -12.30 13.02 1.94
C VAL A 369 -11.03 12.95 1.11
N ALA A 370 -9.92 12.75 1.81
CA ALA A 370 -8.62 12.62 1.19
C ALA A 370 -8.53 11.25 0.48
N ALA A 371 -7.69 11.17 -0.55
CA ALA A 371 -7.58 10.03 -1.44
C ALA A 371 -6.46 9.09 -0.93
N PHE A 372 -6.64 7.77 -0.88
CA PHE A 372 -5.64 6.78 -0.38
C PHE A 372 -5.48 5.63 -1.39
N GLY A 373 -4.42 4.81 -1.35
CA GLY A 373 -4.31 3.73 -2.34
C GLY A 373 -3.21 2.68 -2.14
N VAL A 374 -3.37 1.55 -2.80
CA VAL A 374 -2.48 0.38 -2.75
C VAL A 374 -1.10 0.69 -3.31
N LEU A 375 -0.07 0.25 -2.59
CA LEU A 375 1.32 0.30 -3.03
C LEU A 375 1.87 -1.13 -3.22
N THR A 376 2.15 -1.49 -4.47
CA THR A 376 2.81 -2.77 -4.79
C THR A 376 4.31 -2.54 -4.90
N PHE A 377 5.11 -3.24 -4.11
CA PHE A 377 6.57 -3.17 -4.14
C PHE A 377 7.12 -4.39 -4.88
N VAL A 378 8.16 -4.19 -5.69
CA VAL A 378 8.87 -5.25 -6.39
C VAL A 378 10.36 -5.12 -6.07
N LEU A 379 10.93 -6.19 -5.51
CA LEU A 379 12.28 -6.25 -5.00
C LEU A 379 13.05 -7.36 -5.71
N ILE A 380 14.21 -7.05 -6.29
CA ILE A 380 15.02 -8.03 -7.04
C ILE A 380 16.36 -8.25 -6.34
N ARG A 381 16.70 -9.51 -6.08
CA ARG A 381 18.05 -9.89 -5.64
C ARG A 381 18.88 -10.35 -6.82
N GLN A 382 19.72 -9.50 -7.41
CA GLN A 382 20.81 -9.98 -8.27
C GLN A 382 22.00 -10.44 -7.41
N ARG A 383 22.12 -11.75 -7.21
CA ARG A 383 23.31 -12.33 -6.56
C ARG A 383 24.45 -12.37 -7.57
N LYS A 384 25.41 -11.43 -7.50
CA LYS A 384 26.74 -11.67 -8.07
C LYS A 384 27.36 -12.82 -7.29
N ARG A 385 27.54 -13.98 -7.94
CA ARG A 385 28.39 -15.05 -7.40
C ARG A 385 29.82 -14.51 -7.36
N PHE A 386 30.30 -14.18 -6.17
CA PHE A 386 31.74 -14.12 -5.94
C PHE A 386 32.19 -15.56 -5.70
N ASN A 387 33.02 -16.08 -6.62
CA ASN A 387 33.85 -17.26 -6.35
C ASN A 387 34.92 -16.90 -5.32
#